data_AF-A0A3C2DTQ8-F1
#
_entry.id   AF-A0A3C2DTQ8-F1
#
_cell.length_a   1.000
_cell.length_b   1.000
_cell.length_c   1.000
_cell.angle_alpha   90.00
_cell.angle_beta   90.00
_cell.angle_gamma   90.00
#
_symmetry.space_group_name_H-M   'P 1'
#
loop_
_entity.id
_entity.type
_entity.pdbx_description
1 polymer ?
#
loop_
_entity_poly.entity_id
_entity_poly.type
_entity_poly.pdbx_seq_one_letter_code
_entity_poly.pdbx_strand_id
1 'polypeptide(L)'
;MDDAGPASIILKLFLLFILILINAFFAMSEIAIISLNDAKIEKMAEDGDKKAKQVLKLTKNSSNFLSTIQIGVTLAGFLTSAVAAQNFAV
;
A
#
# COMPACT_ATOMS: atom_id res chain seq x y z
N MET A 1 -25.41 10.31 -25.07
CA MET A 1 -24.32 10.67 -25.99
C MET A 1 -23.06 10.65 -25.15
N ASP A 2 -22.42 9.49 -25.12
CA ASP A 2 -21.14 9.29 -24.46
C ASP A 2 -20.10 10.21 -25.11
N ASP A 3 -19.65 11.22 -24.35
CA ASP A 3 -18.42 11.94 -24.65
C ASP A 3 -17.23 10.98 -24.45
N ALA A 4 -17.12 10.01 -25.36
CA ALA A 4 -15.94 9.19 -25.59
C ALA A 4 -14.86 10.00 -26.33
N GLY A 5 -14.60 11.22 -25.85
CA GLY A 5 -13.46 12.02 -26.29
C GLY A 5 -12.16 11.38 -25.79
N PRO A 6 -11.03 11.51 -26.52
CA PRO A 6 -9.73 11.01 -26.08
C PRO A 6 -9.32 11.51 -24.68
N ALA A 7 -9.80 12.69 -24.27
CA ALA A 7 -9.62 13.24 -22.92
C ALA A 7 -10.21 12.35 -21.81
N SER A 8 -11.36 11.72 -22.03
CA SER A 8 -12.03 10.83 -21.06
C SER A 8 -11.22 9.56 -20.81
N ILE A 9 -10.60 9.02 -21.87
CA ILE A 9 -9.75 7.83 -21.80
C ILE A 9 -8.43 8.16 -21.08
N ILE A 10 -7.82 9.30 -21.41
CA ILE A 10 -6.60 9.78 -20.77
C ILE A 10 -6.82 9.99 -19.26
N LEU A 11 -7.96 10.58 -18.87
CA LEU A 11 -8.32 10.79 -17.47
C LEU A 11 -8.52 9.46 -16.72
N LYS A 12 -9.20 8.47 -17.33
CA LYS A 12 -9.33 7.12 -16.77
C LYS A 12 -7.98 6.43 -16.59
N LEU A 13 -7.08 6.52 -17.58
CA LEU A 13 -5.73 5.96 -17.49
C LEU A 13 -4.90 6.63 -16.40
N PHE A 14 -4.99 7.95 -16.26
CA PHE A 14 -4.31 8.70 -15.22
C PHE A 14 -4.79 8.30 -13.82
N LEU A 15 -6.10 8.17 -13.63
CA LEU A 15 -6.69 7.71 -12.38
C LEU A 15 -6.26 6.27 -12.05
N LEU A 16 -6.28 5.37 -13.04
CA LEU A 16 -5.78 4.00 -12.88
C LEU A 16 -4.29 3.98 -12.49
N PHE A 17 -3.47 4.79 -13.14
CA PHE A 17 -2.05 4.90 -12.83
C PHE A 17 -1.80 5.37 -11.39
N ILE A 18 -2.54 6.38 -10.92
CA ILE A 18 -2.49 6.82 -9.52
C ILE A 18 -2.89 5.67 -8.58
N LEU A 19 -3.95 4.94 -8.90
CA LEU A 19 -4.42 3.84 -8.06
C LEU A 19 -3.42 2.68 -7.98
N ILE A 20 -2.73 2.39 -9.09
CA ILE A 20 -1.61 1.44 -9.12
C ILE A 20 -0.46 1.93 -8.25
N LEU A 21 -0.07 3.21 -8.35
CA LEU A 21 1.00 3.77 -7.51
C LEU A 21 0.67 3.71 -6.02
N ILE A 22 -0.58 3.96 -5.65
CA ILE A 22 -1.04 3.84 -4.26
C ILE A 22 -0.91 2.39 -3.78
N ASN A 23 -1.38 1.42 -4.56
CA ASN A 23 -1.24 0.00 -4.21
C ASN A 23 0.23 -0.42 -4.15
N ALA A 24 1.07 0.03 -5.09
CA ALA A 24 2.49 -0.23 -5.10
C ALA A 24 3.20 0.36 -3.88
N PHE A 25 2.79 1.54 -3.40
CA PHE A 25 3.30 2.15 -2.19
C PHE A 25 2.99 1.31 -0.93
N PHE A 26 1.75 0.84 -0.80
CA PHE A 26 1.36 -0.04 0.30
C PHE A 26 2.09 -1.38 0.24
N ALA A 27 2.17 -2.01 -0.95
CA ALA A 27 2.90 -3.26 -1.15
C ALA A 27 4.40 -3.11 -0.86
N MET A 28 5.05 -2.02 -1.27
CA MET A 28 6.45 -1.75 -0.94
C MET A 28 6.65 -1.55 0.56
N SER A 29 5.71 -0.89 1.25
CA SER A 29 5.77 -0.72 2.71
C SER A 29 5.65 -2.05 3.45
N GLU A 30 4.79 -2.94 2.96
CA GLU A 30 4.63 -4.31 3.46
C GLU A 30 5.92 -5.13 3.29
N ILE A 31 6.46 -5.16 2.07
CA ILE A 31 7.70 -5.87 1.75
C ILE A 31 8.89 -5.29 2.50
N ALA A 32 8.99 -3.96 2.64
CA ALA A 32 10.04 -3.33 3.41
C ALA A 32 10.06 -3.86 4.83
N ILE A 33 8.90 -3.93 5.50
CA ILE A 33 8.79 -4.43 6.86
C ILE A 33 9.07 -5.94 6.96
N ILE A 34 8.58 -6.75 6.01
CA ILE A 34 8.86 -8.19 5.97
C ILE A 34 10.36 -8.46 5.72
N SER A 35 11.02 -7.61 4.94
CA SER A 35 12.45 -7.75 4.60
C SER A 35 13.41 -7.26 5.70
N LEU A 36 12.90 -6.59 6.74
CA LEU A 36 13.73 -6.13 7.84
C LEU A 36 14.30 -7.33 8.60
N ASN A 37 15.60 -7.26 8.89
CA ASN A 37 16.24 -8.22 9.77
C ASN A 37 16.18 -7.68 11.20
N ASP A 38 15.25 -8.22 12.00
CA ASP A 38 15.02 -7.79 13.37
C ASP A 38 16.30 -7.85 14.22
N ALA A 39 17.11 -8.90 14.08
CA ALA A 39 18.37 -9.03 14.84
C ALA A 39 19.38 -7.93 14.49
N LYS A 40 19.42 -7.47 13.23
CA LYS A 40 20.29 -6.36 12.82
C LYS A 40 19.79 -5.02 13.36
N ILE A 41 18.47 -4.79 13.32
CA ILE A 41 17.84 -3.57 13.85
C ILE A 41 17.98 -3.51 15.38
N GLU A 42 17.79 -4.65 16.06
CA GLU A 42 17.95 -4.77 17.51
C GLU A 42 19.39 -4.45 17.93
N LYS A 43 20.38 -5.02 17.25
CA LYS A 43 21.79 -4.68 17.48
C LYS A 43 22.09 -3.19 17.27
N MET A 44 21.57 -2.59 16.20
CA MET A 44 21.75 -1.14 15.95
C MET A 44 21.07 -0.28 17.03
N ALA A 45 19.93 -0.74 17.56
CA ALA A 45 19.22 -0.08 18.64
C ALA A 45 19.98 -0.17 19.98
N GLU A 46 20.63 -1.30 20.25
CA GLU A 46 21.54 -1.51 21.38
C GLU A 46 22.79 -0.63 21.28
N ASP A 47 23.36 -0.49 20.08
CA ASP A 47 24.51 0.38 19.77
C ASP A 47 24.18 1.89 19.86
N GLY A 48 22.92 2.25 20.20
CA GLY A 48 22.51 3.61 20.52
C GLY A 48 21.83 4.36 19.37
N ASP A 49 21.54 3.72 18.23
CA ASP A 49 20.83 4.36 17.13
C ASP A 49 19.36 4.62 17.50
N LYS A 50 19.01 5.91 17.62
CA LYS A 50 17.66 6.36 17.96
C LYS A 50 16.63 5.99 16.91
N LYS A 51 17.01 5.97 15.63
CA LYS A 51 16.13 5.56 14.52
C LYS A 51 15.90 4.06 14.57
N ALA A 52 16.95 3.27 14.81
CA ALA A 52 16.82 1.82 14.98
C ALA A 52 15.90 1.46 16.16
N LYS A 53 15.99 2.18 17.29
CA LYS A 53 15.05 2.01 18.42
C LYS A 53 13.59 2.31 18.03
N GLN A 54 13.35 3.34 17.22
CA GLN A 54 12.01 3.65 16.74
C GLN A 54 11.48 2.57 15.80
N VAL A 55 12.31 2.13 14.85
CA VAL A 55 11.97 1.05 13.91
C VAL A 55 11.68 -0.24 14.67
N LEU A 56 12.54 -0.64 15.61
CA LEU A 56 12.34 -1.83 16.45
C LEU A 56 11.01 -1.79 17.21
N LYS A 57 10.62 -0.62 17.74
CA LYS A 57 9.35 -0.45 18.45
C LYS A 57 8.14 -0.58 17.52
N LEU A 58 8.27 -0.16 16.26
CA LEU A 58 7.25 -0.28 15.23
C LEU A 58 7.17 -1.72 14.68
N THR A 59 8.30 -2.40 14.49
CA THR A 59 8.35 -3.77 13.95
C THR A 59 8.11 -4.86 14.99
N LYS A 60 8.22 -4.56 16.29
CA LYS A 60 7.94 -5.54 17.37
C LYS A 60 6.56 -6.20 17.29
N ASN A 61 5.61 -5.56 16.62
CA ASN A 61 4.28 -6.10 16.29
C ASN A 61 4.01 -6.08 14.77
N SER A 62 5.04 -6.35 13.96
CA SER A 62 4.97 -6.39 12.50
C SER A 62 3.75 -7.19 12.00
N SER A 63 3.43 -8.32 12.64
CA SER A 63 2.25 -9.14 12.30
C SER A 63 0.93 -8.35 12.32
N ASN A 64 0.68 -7.54 13.36
CA ASN A 64 -0.57 -6.76 13.45
C ASN A 64 -0.59 -5.59 12.48
N PHE A 65 0.59 -5.00 12.22
CA PHE A 65 0.73 -3.91 11.25
C PHE A 65 0.49 -4.40 9.82
N LEU A 66 1.11 -5.51 9.43
CA LEU A 66 0.94 -6.16 8.13
C LEU A 66 -0.51 -6.60 7.91
N SER A 67 -1.13 -7.24 8.91
CA SER A 67 -2.57 -7.60 8.83
C SER A 67 -3.48 -6.40 8.62
N THR A 68 -3.19 -5.26 9.24
CA THR A 68 -3.97 -4.03 9.06
C THR A 68 -3.81 -3.46 7.64
N ILE A 69 -2.58 -3.45 7.09
CA ILE A 69 -2.32 -3.05 5.71
C ILE A 69 -3.07 -3.96 4.74
N GLN A 70 -3.03 -5.27 4.95
CA GLN A 70 -3.64 -6.26 4.06
C GLN A 70 -5.18 -6.15 4.04
N ILE A 71 -5.79 -5.86 5.19
CA ILE A 71 -7.22 -5.52 5.27
C ILE A 71 -7.52 -4.24 4.47
N GLY A 72 -6.66 -3.21 4.58
CA GLY A 72 -6.78 -1.97 3.81
C GLY A 72 -6.70 -2.19 2.30
N VAL A 73 -5.73 -2.98 1.83
CA VAL A 73 -5.58 -3.35 0.40
C VAL A 73 -6.81 -4.10 -0.09
N THR A 74 -7.30 -5.06 0.70
CA THR A 74 -8.49 -5.84 0.36
C THR A 74 -9.73 -4.95 0.23
N LEU A 75 -9.95 -4.04 1.19
CA LEU A 75 -11.07 -3.09 1.15
C LEU A 75 -10.96 -2.12 -0.03
N ALA A 76 -9.76 -1.61 -0.33
CA ALA A 76 -9.53 -0.73 -1.48
C ALA A 76 -9.80 -1.47 -2.81
N GLY A 77 -9.37 -2.73 -2.93
CA GLY A 77 -9.68 -3.59 -4.07
C GLY A 77 -11.17 -3.84 -4.22
N PHE A 78 -11.89 -4.08 -3.11
CA PHE A 78 -13.33 -4.26 -3.11
C PHE A 78 -14.08 -3.00 -3.58
N LEU A 79 -13.73 -1.81 -3.06
CA LEU A 79 -14.34 -0.55 -3.48
C LEU A 79 -14.06 -0.24 -4.95
N THR A 80 -12.85 -0.52 -5.42
CA THR A 80 -12.47 -0.37 -6.83
C THR A 80 -13.31 -1.30 -7.72
N SER A 81 -13.50 -2.55 -7.29
CA SER A 81 -14.36 -3.53 -7.98
C SER A 81 -15.82 -3.08 -8.03
N ALA A 82 -16.35 -2.54 -6.93
CA ALA A 82 -17.73 -2.05 -6.86
C ALA A 82 -17.96 -0.84 -7.80
N VAL A 83 -17.02 0.11 -7.83
CA VAL A 83 -17.08 1.25 -8.76
C VAL A 83 -16.93 0.77 -10.21
N ALA A 84 -16.00 -0.15 -10.49
CA ALA A 84 -15.85 -0.73 -11.82
C ALA A 84 -17.14 -1.46 -12.26
N ALA A 85 -17.76 -2.24 -11.38
CA ALA A 85 -19.03 -2.90 -11.66
C ALA A 85 -20.12 -1.90 -12.05
N GLN A 86 -20.26 -0.76 -11.35
CA GLN A 86 -21.25 0.25 -11.76
C GLN A 86 -20.92 0.96 -13.07
N ASN A 87 -19.63 1.10 -13.41
CA ASN A 87 -19.20 1.80 -14.63
C ASN A 87 -19.13 0.89 -15.88
N PHE A 88 -19.07 -0.44 -15.69
CA PHE A 88 -18.94 -1.42 -16.78
C PHE A 88 -20.10 -2.44 -16.84
N ALA A 89 -21.03 -2.47 -15.88
CA ALA A 89 -22.22 -3.33 -15.93
C ALA A 89 -23.42 -2.69 -16.67
N VAL A 90 -23.16 -1.78 -17.60
CA VAL A 90 -24.12 -1.28 -18.60
C VAL A 90 -23.69 -1.75 -19.98
#